data_AF-E2F6I2-F1
#
_entry.id   AF-E2F6I2-F1
#
_cell.length_a   1.000
_cell.length_b   1.000
_cell.length_c   1.000
_cell.angle_alpha   90.00
_cell.angle_beta   90.00
_cell.angle_gamma   90.00
#
_symmetry.space_group_name_H-M   'P 1'
#
loop_
_entity.id
_entity.type
_entity.pdbx_description
1 polymer ?
#
loop_
_entity_poly.entity_id
_entity_poly.type
_entity_poly.pdbx_seq_one_letter_code
_entity_poly.pdbx_strand_id
1 'polypeptide(L)'
;MNFVLILMINTLLALLLMIITFWLPQLNSYMEKSNPYECGFDPMSPARVPFSMKFFLVAITFLLFDLEIALLLPLPWALQTANLPLMVMSSLLLITILALSLAYEWLQKGLDWTE
;
A
#
# COMPACT_ATOMS: atom_id res chain seq x y z
N MET A 1 7.96 -12.05 -24.91
CA MET A 1 9.27 -12.56 -24.44
C MET A 1 10.14 -11.46 -23.82
N ASN A 2 10.28 -10.29 -24.47
CA ASN A 2 11.11 -9.18 -23.96
C ASN A 2 10.72 -8.69 -22.56
N PHE A 3 9.42 -8.55 -22.25
CA PHE A 3 8.98 -8.16 -20.91
C PHE A 3 9.38 -9.18 -19.83
N VAL A 4 9.20 -10.47 -20.12
CA VAL A 4 9.63 -11.56 -19.23
C VAL A 4 11.15 -11.54 -19.04
N LEU A 5 11.91 -11.30 -20.11
CA LEU A 5 13.37 -11.16 -20.02
C LEU A 5 13.78 -9.98 -19.12
N ILE A 6 13.12 -8.83 -19.22
CA ILE A 6 13.40 -7.66 -18.36
C ILE A 6 13.12 -7.99 -16.89
N LEU A 7 11.97 -8.62 -16.59
CA LEU A 7 11.65 -9.04 -15.22
C LEU A 7 12.66 -10.05 -14.67
N MET A 8 13.08 -11.01 -15.50
CA MET A 8 14.11 -11.99 -15.13
C MET A 8 15.46 -11.33 -14.84
N ILE A 9 15.90 -10.39 -15.68
CA ILE A 9 17.16 -9.67 -15.47
C ILE A 9 17.12 -8.86 -14.18
N ASN A 10 16.04 -8.13 -13.92
CA ASN A 10 15.90 -7.31 -12.71
C ASN A 10 15.89 -8.14 -11.43
N THR A 11 15.17 -9.26 -11.43
CA THR A 11 15.11 -10.17 -10.27
C THR A 11 16.45 -10.86 -10.03
N LEU A 12 17.13 -11.30 -11.09
CA LEU A 12 18.48 -11.88 -10.98
C LEU A 12 19.50 -10.86 -10.47
N LEU A 13 19.44 -9.61 -10.93
CA LEU A 13 20.32 -8.55 -10.44
C LEU A 13 20.10 -8.28 -8.95
N ALA A 14 18.85 -8.20 -8.49
CA ALA A 14 18.53 -8.01 -7.08
C ALA A 14 19.01 -9.18 -6.22
N LEU A 15 18.83 -10.42 -6.68
CA LEU A 15 19.34 -11.62 -6.00
C LEU A 15 20.86 -11.65 -5.95
N LEU A 16 21.53 -11.31 -7.05
CA LEU A 16 23.00 -11.26 -7.12
C LEU A 16 23.56 -10.23 -6.14
N LEU A 17 22.97 -9.04 -6.06
CA LEU A 17 23.37 -8.01 -5.08
C LEU A 17 23.14 -8.50 -3.64
N MET A 18 22.02 -9.16 -3.35
CA MET A 18 21.74 -9.74 -2.03
C MET A 18 22.74 -10.84 -1.65
N ILE A 19 23.15 -11.68 -2.60
CA ILE A 19 24.20 -12.68 -2.37
C ILE A 19 25.54 -11.99 -2.08
N ILE A 20 25.92 -10.98 -2.86
CA ILE A 20 27.17 -10.26 -2.61
C ILE A 20 27.16 -9.63 -1.20
N THR A 21 26.07 -8.97 -0.79
CA THR A 21 26.01 -8.32 0.53
C THR A 21 26.00 -9.30 1.69
N PHE A 22 25.47 -10.52 1.50
CA PHE A 22 25.48 -11.53 2.56
C PHE A 22 26.82 -12.26 2.69
N TRP A 23 27.50 -12.51 1.56
CA TRP A 23 28.69 -13.38 1.53
C TRP A 23 30.04 -12.64 1.50
N LEU A 24 30.08 -11.38 1.08
CA LEU A 24 31.32 -10.59 1.01
C LEU A 24 31.79 -10.07 2.40
N PRO A 25 30.92 -9.63 3.33
CA PRO A 25 31.36 -9.16 4.64
C PRO A 25 31.80 -10.29 5.57
N GLN A 26 32.77 -10.01 6.44
CA GLN A 26 33.15 -10.92 7.50
C GLN A 26 32.11 -10.87 8.64
N LEU A 27 31.36 -11.96 8.79
CA LEU A 27 30.32 -12.08 9.81
C LEU A 27 30.95 -12.50 11.15
N ASN A 28 30.87 -11.62 12.16
CA ASN A 28 31.18 -11.96 13.55
C ASN A 28 29.92 -11.78 14.41
N SER A 29 29.21 -12.88 14.64
CA SER A 29 27.96 -12.94 15.40
C SER A 29 28.22 -13.29 16.86
N TYR A 30 27.81 -12.41 17.77
CA TYR A 30 27.72 -12.66 19.21
C TYR A 30 26.42 -12.06 19.75
N MET A 31 25.98 -12.52 20.92
CA MET A 31 24.64 -12.23 21.47
C MET A 31 24.25 -10.73 21.40
N GLU A 32 25.14 -9.83 21.81
CA GLU A 32 24.85 -8.38 21.82
C GLU A 32 24.69 -7.78 20.41
N LYS A 33 25.33 -8.33 19.38
CA LYS A 33 25.12 -7.90 17.98
C LYS A 33 23.81 -8.41 17.40
N SER A 34 23.27 -9.49 17.94
CA SER A 34 21.99 -10.07 17.54
C SER A 34 20.80 -9.55 18.34
N ASN A 35 21.04 -8.81 19.42
CA ASN A 35 19.99 -8.18 20.23
C ASN A 35 19.37 -6.99 19.48
N PRO A 36 18.06 -6.72 19.70
CA PRO A 36 17.39 -5.57 19.11
C PRO A 36 18.00 -4.26 19.62
N TYR A 37 18.15 -3.28 18.72
CA TYR A 37 18.71 -1.97 19.06
C TYR A 37 17.62 -1.02 19.56
N GLU A 38 17.65 -0.65 20.85
CA GLU A 38 16.79 0.40 21.44
C GLU A 38 17.66 1.57 21.94
N CYS A 39 18.28 2.29 21.02
CA CYS A 39 19.13 3.46 21.31
C CYS A 39 20.30 3.18 22.28
N GLY A 40 20.83 1.95 22.27
CA GLY A 40 21.92 1.52 23.15
C GLY A 40 21.45 1.00 24.53
N PHE A 41 20.15 0.90 24.74
CA PHE A 41 19.54 0.30 25.94
C PHE A 41 18.89 -1.04 25.62
N ASP A 42 18.68 -1.84 26.67
CA ASP A 42 17.87 -3.06 26.57
C ASP A 42 16.41 -2.71 26.33
N PRO A 43 15.70 -3.51 25.52
CA PRO A 43 14.34 -3.18 25.15
C PRO A 43 13.39 -3.19 26.34
N MET A 44 12.66 -2.10 26.54
CA MET A 44 11.75 -1.95 27.69
C MET A 44 10.43 -2.71 27.51
N SER A 45 10.06 -2.99 26.26
CA SER A 45 8.85 -3.72 25.89
C SER A 45 9.06 -4.49 24.58
N PRO A 46 8.29 -5.56 24.32
CA PRO A 46 8.36 -6.22 23.02
C PRO A 46 7.96 -5.25 21.90
N ALA A 47 8.65 -5.30 20.76
CA ALA A 47 8.34 -4.47 19.58
C ALA A 47 6.92 -4.69 19.01
N ARG A 48 6.26 -5.79 19.39
CA ARG A 48 4.86 -6.06 19.04
C ARG A 48 3.94 -5.47 20.12
N VAL A 49 3.59 -4.21 19.92
CA VAL A 49 2.63 -3.47 20.75
C VAL A 49 1.23 -3.53 20.16
N PRO A 50 0.16 -3.37 20.97
CA PRO A 50 -1.19 -3.21 20.44
C PRO A 50 -1.24 -2.05 19.44
N PHE A 51 -1.79 -2.34 18.28
CA PHE A 51 -1.86 -1.40 17.16
C PHE A 51 -3.03 -0.44 17.33
N SER A 52 -2.88 0.80 16.87
CA SER A 52 -3.97 1.78 16.97
C SER A 52 -5.09 1.43 15.98
N MET A 53 -6.35 1.48 16.45
CA MET A 53 -7.52 1.20 15.62
C MET A 53 -7.71 2.24 14.50
N LYS A 54 -7.10 3.43 14.63
CA LYS A 54 -7.17 4.50 13.62
C LYS A 54 -6.53 4.07 12.30
N PHE A 55 -5.33 3.48 12.35
CA PHE A 55 -4.66 2.97 11.15
C PHE A 55 -5.44 1.82 10.50
N PHE A 56 -6.13 1.01 11.30
CA PHE A 56 -7.00 -0.03 10.78
C PHE A 56 -8.19 0.54 9.99
N LEU A 57 -8.81 1.61 10.49
CA LEU A 57 -9.91 2.29 9.79
C LEU A 57 -9.44 2.86 8.45
N VAL A 58 -8.26 3.50 8.41
CA VAL A 58 -7.64 3.98 7.16
C VAL A 58 -7.37 2.85 6.17
N ALA A 59 -6.95 1.67 6.65
CA ALA A 59 -6.71 0.52 5.77
C ALA A 59 -8.00 0.00 5.12
N ILE A 60 -9.12 0.00 5.86
CA ILE A 60 -10.43 -0.38 5.30
C ILE A 60 -10.89 0.65 4.27
N THR A 61 -10.76 1.94 4.56
CA THR A 61 -11.25 2.98 3.64
C THR A 61 -10.39 3.06 2.39
N PHE A 62 -9.08 2.83 2.50
CA PHE A 62 -8.20 2.56 1.35
C PHE A 62 -8.69 1.38 0.51
N LEU A 63 -9.03 0.24 1.12
CA LEU A 63 -9.49 -0.95 0.40
C LEU A 63 -10.80 -0.68 -0.35
N LEU A 64 -11.74 0.03 0.25
CA LEU A 64 -13.01 0.40 -0.41
C LEU A 64 -12.77 1.35 -1.59
N PHE A 65 -11.92 2.37 -1.43
CA PHE A 65 -11.59 3.27 -2.53
C PHE A 65 -10.80 2.60 -3.64
N ASP A 66 -9.94 1.62 -3.34
CA ASP A 66 -9.23 0.85 -4.37
C ASP A 66 -10.20 0.05 -5.25
N LEU A 67 -11.25 -0.54 -4.66
CA LEU A 67 -12.31 -1.20 -5.41
C LEU A 67 -13.09 -0.23 -6.31
N GLU A 68 -13.40 0.97 -5.82
CA GLU A 68 -14.09 1.99 -6.62
C GLU A 68 -13.22 2.54 -7.75
N ILE A 69 -11.91 2.72 -7.51
CA ILE A 69 -10.94 3.11 -8.55
C ILE A 69 -10.83 2.01 -9.61
N ALA A 70 -10.81 0.73 -9.21
CA ALA A 70 -10.83 -0.38 -10.15
C ALA A 70 -12.08 -0.36 -11.07
N LEU A 71 -13.23 0.07 -10.54
CA LEU A 71 -14.45 0.28 -11.35
C LEU A 71 -14.36 1.49 -12.29
N LEU A 72 -13.57 2.52 -11.95
CA LEU A 72 -13.32 3.70 -12.80
C LEU A 72 -12.24 3.45 -13.88
N LEU A 73 -11.34 2.50 -13.68
CA LEU A 73 -10.24 2.20 -14.61
C LEU A 73 -10.67 1.93 -16.07
N PRO A 74 -11.78 1.23 -16.37
CA PRO A 74 -12.20 0.97 -17.75
C PRO A 74 -12.83 2.17 -18.47
N LEU A 75 -12.96 3.35 -17.85
CA LEU A 75 -13.59 4.53 -18.46
C LEU A 75 -12.98 4.95 -19.81
N PRO A 76 -11.65 4.92 -20.03
CA PRO A 76 -11.07 5.27 -21.33
C PRO A 76 -11.57 4.37 -22.47
N TRP A 77 -11.83 3.10 -22.19
CA TRP A 77 -12.43 2.17 -23.17
C TRP A 77 -13.94 2.38 -23.29
N ALA A 78 -14.63 2.71 -22.19
CA ALA A 78 -16.06 2.99 -22.19
C ALA A 78 -16.45 4.22 -23.03
N LEU A 79 -15.52 5.15 -23.28
CA LEU A 79 -15.70 6.29 -24.20
C LEU A 79 -16.01 5.86 -25.64
N GLN A 80 -15.74 4.62 -26.03
CA GLN A 80 -16.00 4.12 -27.39
C GLN A 80 -17.40 3.49 -27.54
N THR A 81 -18.23 3.52 -26.50
CA THR A 81 -19.57 2.91 -26.51
C THR A 81 -20.57 3.72 -27.33
N ALA A 82 -21.58 3.04 -27.91
CA ALA A 82 -22.63 3.69 -28.69
C ALA A 82 -23.52 4.63 -27.84
N ASN A 83 -23.71 4.31 -26.56
CA ASN A 83 -24.54 5.07 -25.63
C ASN A 83 -23.69 5.93 -24.68
N LEU A 84 -23.01 6.93 -25.25
CA LEU A 84 -22.25 7.93 -24.50
C LEU A 84 -23.01 8.61 -23.33
N PRO A 85 -24.27 9.07 -23.48
CA PRO A 85 -24.94 9.77 -22.38
C PRO A 85 -25.18 8.88 -21.17
N LEU A 86 -25.47 7.59 -21.38
CA LEU A 86 -25.66 6.63 -20.29
C LEU A 86 -24.33 6.37 -19.57
N MET A 87 -23.25 6.19 -20.32
CA MET A 87 -21.91 5.99 -19.76
C MET A 87 -21.48 7.18 -18.91
N VAL A 88 -21.60 8.41 -19.42
CA VAL A 88 -21.26 9.63 -18.68
C VAL A 88 -22.12 9.78 -17.41
N MET A 89 -23.42 9.50 -17.49
CA MET A 89 -24.30 9.52 -16.30
C MET A 89 -23.85 8.50 -15.26
N SER A 90 -23.56 7.26 -15.67
CA SER A 90 -23.13 6.20 -14.75
C SER A 90 -21.76 6.50 -14.11
N SER A 91 -20.82 7.05 -14.87
CA SER A 91 -19.49 7.42 -14.34
C SER A 91 -19.57 8.59 -13.37
N LEU A 92 -20.38 9.62 -13.69
CA LEU A 92 -20.62 10.74 -12.77
C LEU A 92 -21.29 10.25 -11.49
N LEU A 93 -22.28 9.37 -11.58
CA LEU A 93 -22.93 8.78 -10.42
C LEU A 93 -21.91 8.05 -9.52
N LEU A 94 -21.02 7.24 -10.10
CA LEU A 94 -20.00 6.53 -9.33
C LEU A 94 -19.02 7.49 -8.64
N ILE A 95 -18.57 8.53 -9.34
CA ILE A 95 -17.70 9.57 -8.76
C ILE A 95 -18.41 10.33 -7.63
N THR A 96 -19.70 10.63 -7.78
CA THR A 96 -20.46 11.29 -6.72
C THR A 96 -20.62 10.42 -5.47
N ILE A 97 -20.80 9.11 -5.64
CA ILE A 97 -20.86 8.18 -4.51
C ILE A 97 -19.53 8.16 -3.75
N LEU A 98 -18.40 8.07 -4.46
CA LEU A 98 -17.06 8.11 -3.88
C LEU A 98 -16.82 9.42 -3.10
N ALA A 99 -17.22 10.55 -3.68
CA ALA A 99 -17.12 11.85 -3.02
C ALA A 99 -17.98 11.92 -1.74
N LEU A 100 -19.20 11.36 -1.78
CA LEU A 100 -20.10 11.31 -0.63
C LEU A 100 -19.60 10.37 0.48
N SER A 101 -19.03 9.21 0.15
CA SER A 101 -18.44 8.31 1.15
C SER A 101 -17.25 8.95 1.85
N LEU A 102 -16.39 9.66 1.10
CA LEU A 102 -15.28 10.40 1.68
C LEU A 102 -15.77 11.55 2.57
N ALA A 103 -16.75 12.32 2.11
CA ALA A 103 -17.35 13.40 2.89
C ALA A 103 -17.98 12.87 4.19
N TYR A 104 -18.64 11.71 4.14
CA TYR A 104 -19.20 11.06 5.33
C TYR A 104 -18.11 10.66 6.33
N GLU A 105 -17.04 10.00 5.86
CA GLU A 105 -15.94 9.58 6.73
C GLU A 105 -15.24 10.79 7.39
N TRP A 106 -15.08 11.87 6.64
CA TRP A 106 -14.54 13.13 7.15
C TRP A 106 -15.44 13.72 8.24
N LEU A 107 -16.74 13.82 7.99
CA LEU A 107 -17.70 14.37 8.96
C LEU A 107 -17.77 13.54 10.25
N GLN A 108 -17.56 12.22 10.16
CA GLN A 108 -17.51 11.32 11.32
C GLN A 108 -16.17 11.35 12.07
N LYS A 109 -15.23 12.21 11.67
CA LYS A 109 -13.89 12.30 12.28
C LYS A 109 -13.10 10.99 12.18
N GLY A 110 -13.43 10.11 11.22
CA GLY A 110 -12.69 8.87 10.97
C GLY A 110 -11.25 9.16 10.52
N LEU A 111 -11.06 10.33 9.90
CA LEU A 111 -9.78 10.84 9.43
C LEU A 111 -9.14 11.87 10.36
N ASP A 112 -9.72 12.14 11.54
CA ASP A 112 -9.14 13.10 12.49
C ASP A 112 -8.02 12.46 13.30
N TRP A 113 -6.84 13.04 13.18
CA TRP A 113 -5.66 12.65 13.94
C TRP A 113 -5.60 13.58 15.15
N THR A 114 -6.29 13.21 16.22
CA THR A 114 -5.90 13.69 17.55
C THR A 114 -4.62 12.97 17.94
N GLU A 115 -3.58 13.72 18.27
CA GLU A 115 -2.48 13.22 19.09
C GLU A 115 -3.01 12.57 20.37
#